data_AF-A0A840E1F0-F1
#
_entry.id   AF-A0A840E1F0-F1
#
_cell.length_a   1.000
_cell.length_b   1.000
_cell.length_c   1.000
_cell.angle_alpha   90.00
_cell.angle_beta   90.00
_cell.angle_gamma   90.00
#
_symmetry.space_group_name_H-M   'P 1'
#
loop_
_entity.id
_entity.type
_entity.pdbx_description
1 polymer ?
#
loop_
_entity_poly.entity_id
_entity_poly.type
_entity_poly.pdbx_seq_one_letter_code
_entity_poly.pdbx_strand_id
1 'polypeptide(L)'
;MMKIDELKALLQNKYREFFQSIEDISRDDQNNESLCSSPFVCLAFDHAIHDLASKKGEDALKSPDLLHIQDNQLFFVEFKNGKIDKKERQSLRLKAIEGPFIGLYEMIKEHDPSISFHDIVKIDKVYYVVYNEEKNPQKRTAGLQRHLEGQQIRFSLKKYKGTFMKDVKTICATVFLESVVSKWK
;
A
#
# COMPACT_ATOMS: atom_id res chain seq x y z
N MET A 1 -14.54 0.11 -18.27
CA MET A 1 -13.65 0.88 -17.39
C MET A 1 -14.48 1.58 -16.33
N MET A 2 -14.45 1.03 -15.11
CA MET A 2 -15.03 1.65 -13.92
C MET A 2 -14.34 3.00 -13.66
N LYS A 3 -15.13 4.03 -13.32
CA LYS A 3 -14.57 5.33 -12.92
C LYS A 3 -14.02 5.24 -11.51
N ILE A 4 -12.99 6.02 -11.18
CA ILE A 4 -12.40 5.99 -9.83
C ILE A 4 -13.41 6.39 -8.75
N ASP A 5 -14.35 7.29 -9.04
CA ASP A 5 -15.41 7.65 -8.10
C ASP A 5 -16.37 6.48 -7.82
N GLU A 6 -16.64 5.64 -8.82
CA GLU A 6 -17.45 4.42 -8.68
C GLU A 6 -16.71 3.40 -7.81
N LEU A 7 -15.40 3.22 -8.02
CA LEU A 7 -14.56 2.38 -7.17
C LEU A 7 -14.53 2.89 -5.73
N LYS A 8 -14.34 4.20 -5.53
CA LYS A 8 -14.34 4.81 -4.19
C LYS A 8 -15.67 4.58 -3.48
N ALA A 9 -16.80 4.78 -4.16
CA ALA A 9 -18.12 4.52 -3.61
C ALA A 9 -18.34 3.03 -3.29
N LEU A 10 -17.91 2.13 -4.17
CA LEU A 10 -17.97 0.68 -3.93
C LEU A 10 -17.21 0.32 -2.65
N LEU A 11 -15.97 0.75 -2.51
CA LEU A 11 -15.15 0.46 -1.33
C LEU A 11 -15.79 1.01 -0.05
N GLN A 12 -16.25 2.26 -0.07
CA GLN A 12 -16.91 2.90 1.09
C GLN A 12 -18.22 2.23 1.50
N ASN A 13 -18.93 1.60 0.57
CA ASN A 13 -20.22 0.97 0.83
C ASN A 13 -20.09 -0.51 1.20
N LYS A 14 -19.17 -1.24 0.56
CA LYS A 14 -19.08 -2.71 0.67
C LYS A 14 -17.98 -3.20 1.60
N TYR A 15 -16.98 -2.36 1.89
CA TYR A 15 -15.85 -2.68 2.75
C TYR A 15 -15.69 -1.64 3.88
N ARG A 16 -16.80 -1.04 4.31
CA ARG A 16 -16.83 0.08 5.26
C ARG A 16 -16.19 -0.27 6.59
N GLU A 17 -16.41 -1.50 7.06
CA GLU A 17 -15.90 -2.06 8.30
C GLU A 17 -14.38 -2.16 8.36
N PHE A 18 -13.72 -2.15 7.20
CA PHE A 18 -12.26 -2.20 7.09
C PHE A 18 -11.63 -0.80 7.02
N PHE A 19 -12.40 0.28 7.08
CA PHE A 19 -11.84 1.62 7.17
C PHE A 19 -11.36 1.91 8.59
N GLN A 20 -10.06 2.19 8.72
CA GLN A 20 -9.37 2.37 9.99
C GLN A 20 -8.39 3.56 9.88
N SER A 21 -7.94 4.08 11.01
CA SER A 21 -6.90 5.11 11.01
C SER A 21 -5.57 4.54 10.50
N ILE A 22 -4.71 5.37 9.92
CA ILE A 22 -3.34 4.96 9.57
C ILE A 22 -2.58 4.46 10.81
N GLU A 23 -2.86 5.03 11.98
CA GLU A 23 -2.30 4.56 13.25
C GLU A 23 -2.65 3.11 13.57
N ASP A 24 -3.93 2.74 13.39
CA ASP A 24 -4.38 1.37 13.58
C ASP A 24 -3.83 0.42 12.52
N ILE A 25 -3.84 0.82 11.25
CA ILE A 25 -3.35 -0.03 10.14
C ILE A 25 -1.84 -0.26 10.23
N SER A 26 -1.08 0.72 10.73
CA SER A 26 0.37 0.62 10.84
C SER A 26 0.86 0.02 12.16
N ARG A 27 -0.05 -0.53 12.98
CA ARG A 27 0.26 -1.16 14.27
C ARG A 27 0.95 -2.50 14.09
N ASP A 28 2.07 -2.67 14.79
CA ASP A 28 2.75 -3.96 14.92
C ASP A 28 2.19 -4.68 16.15
N ASP A 29 1.35 -5.69 15.93
CA ASP A 29 0.70 -6.46 17.00
C ASP A 29 1.68 -7.17 17.94
N GLN A 30 2.92 -7.44 17.51
CA GLN A 30 3.92 -8.11 18.36
C GLN A 30 4.50 -7.18 19.42
N ASN A 31 4.64 -5.89 19.08
CA ASN A 31 5.26 -4.89 19.93
C ASN A 31 4.24 -3.88 20.49
N ASN A 32 2.97 -3.97 20.06
CA ASN A 32 1.89 -3.04 20.37
C ASN A 32 2.27 -1.57 20.09
N GLU A 33 3.01 -1.35 19.02
CA GLU A 33 3.54 -0.04 18.59
C GLU A 33 3.12 0.24 17.16
N SER A 34 2.57 1.44 16.92
CA SER A 34 2.24 1.93 15.59
C SER A 34 3.42 2.62 14.94
N LEU A 35 3.71 2.26 13.68
CA LEU A 35 4.79 2.88 12.92
C LEU A 35 4.48 4.35 12.57
N CYS A 36 3.21 4.66 12.33
CA CYS A 36 2.75 6.01 12.02
C CYS A 36 1.67 6.41 13.03
N SER A 37 1.72 7.63 13.57
CA SER A 37 0.59 8.21 14.31
C SER A 37 -0.13 9.20 13.39
N SER A 38 -1.32 8.82 12.94
CA SER A 38 -2.18 9.66 12.11
C SER A 38 -3.63 9.18 12.20
N PRO A 39 -4.58 10.07 12.52
CA PRO A 39 -6.00 9.75 12.56
C PRO A 39 -6.63 9.66 11.17
N PHE A 40 -5.87 9.91 10.09
CA PHE A 40 -6.39 9.86 8.73
C PHE A 40 -6.90 8.45 8.41
N VAL A 41 -8.13 8.35 7.91
CA VAL A 41 -8.82 7.08 7.71
C VAL A 41 -8.61 6.55 6.29
N CYS A 42 -8.20 5.30 6.17
CA CYS A 42 -8.02 4.59 4.91
C CYS A 42 -8.58 3.18 4.98
N LEU A 43 -8.63 2.48 3.86
CA LEU A 43 -9.00 1.08 3.84
C LEU A 43 -7.81 0.25 4.33
N ALA A 44 -8.00 -0.54 5.38
CA ALA A 44 -7.12 -1.65 5.77
C ALA A 44 -7.27 -2.74 4.70
N PHE A 45 -6.46 -2.62 3.66
CA PHE A 45 -6.63 -3.37 2.42
C PHE A 45 -6.29 -4.84 2.60
N ASP A 46 -5.26 -5.14 3.39
CA ASP A 46 -4.89 -6.51 3.70
C ASP A 46 -5.99 -7.25 4.48
N HIS A 47 -6.62 -6.59 5.45
CA HIS A 47 -7.76 -7.11 6.18
C HIS A 47 -8.94 -7.42 5.25
N ALA A 48 -9.26 -6.50 4.33
CA ALA A 48 -10.33 -6.71 3.36
C ALA A 48 -10.04 -7.88 2.40
N ILE A 49 -8.79 -8.03 1.95
CA ILE A 49 -8.36 -9.16 1.13
C ILE A 49 -8.41 -10.49 1.90
N HIS A 50 -8.04 -10.49 3.17
CA HIS A 50 -8.10 -11.68 4.01
C HIS A 50 -9.55 -12.12 4.26
N ASP A 51 -10.46 -11.18 4.51
CA ASP A 51 -11.89 -11.47 4.64
C ASP A 51 -12.47 -12.06 3.34
N LEU A 52 -12.12 -11.48 2.19
CA LEU A 52 -12.53 -11.99 0.88
C LEU A 52 -12.09 -13.45 0.65
N ALA A 53 -10.82 -13.76 0.95
CA ALA A 53 -10.28 -15.11 0.82
C ALA A 53 -10.95 -16.07 1.81
N SER A 54 -11.16 -15.64 3.06
CA SER A 54 -11.83 -16.43 4.09
C SER A 54 -13.25 -16.81 3.69
N LYS A 55 -14.03 -15.88 3.12
CA LYS A 55 -15.39 -16.14 2.60
C LYS A 55 -15.41 -17.16 1.47
N LYS A 56 -14.32 -17.28 0.71
CA LYS A 56 -14.14 -18.26 -0.37
C LYS A 56 -13.53 -19.59 0.09
N GLY A 57 -13.01 -19.66 1.32
CA GLY A 57 -12.25 -20.82 1.80
C GLY A 57 -10.88 -20.96 1.12
N GLU A 58 -10.28 -19.85 0.72
CA GLU A 58 -8.99 -19.79 0.02
C GLU A 58 -7.91 -19.15 0.89
N ASP A 59 -6.64 -19.39 0.54
CA ASP A 59 -5.53 -18.69 1.16
C ASP A 59 -5.50 -17.22 0.71
N ALA A 60 -5.31 -16.31 1.66
CA ALA A 60 -5.25 -14.89 1.36
C ALA A 60 -4.01 -14.53 0.51
N LEU A 61 -4.26 -13.76 -0.56
CA LEU A 61 -3.23 -13.13 -1.37
C LEU A 61 -2.31 -12.24 -0.52
N LYS A 62 -1.06 -12.09 -0.93
CA LYS A 62 -0.17 -11.09 -0.35
C LYS A 62 -0.62 -9.70 -0.78
N SER A 63 -1.08 -8.91 0.17
CA SER A 63 -1.61 -7.56 -0.03
C SER A 63 -0.85 -6.52 0.79
N PRO A 64 -0.70 -5.29 0.28
CA PRO A 64 -0.27 -4.14 1.07
C PRO A 64 -1.29 -3.84 2.17
N ASP A 65 -0.82 -3.30 3.28
CA ASP A 65 -1.66 -3.06 4.46
C ASP A 65 -2.75 -2.00 4.18
N LEU A 66 -2.43 -0.96 3.40
CA LEU A 66 -3.33 0.18 3.19
C LEU A 66 -3.62 0.46 1.72
N LEU A 67 -4.89 0.80 1.43
CA LEU A 67 -5.33 1.41 0.17
C LEU A 67 -5.99 2.78 0.43
N HIS A 68 -5.54 3.80 -0.30
CA HIS A 68 -6.17 5.11 -0.38
C HIS A 68 -6.40 5.53 -1.84
N ILE A 69 -7.43 6.35 -2.08
CA ILE A 69 -7.81 6.82 -3.42
C ILE A 69 -7.85 8.34 -3.42
N GLN A 70 -7.03 8.95 -4.28
CA GLN A 70 -6.97 10.40 -4.48
C GLN A 70 -6.52 10.75 -5.90
N ASP A 71 -7.04 11.85 -6.44
CA ASP A 71 -6.60 12.44 -7.72
C ASP A 71 -6.56 11.42 -8.88
N ASN A 72 -7.56 10.53 -8.92
CA ASN A 72 -7.66 9.43 -9.91
C ASN A 72 -6.53 8.40 -9.82
N GLN A 73 -5.88 8.28 -8.66
CA GLN A 73 -4.80 7.32 -8.39
C GLN A 73 -5.12 6.45 -7.17
N LEU A 74 -4.61 5.22 -7.21
CA LEU A 74 -4.63 4.30 -6.07
C LEU A 74 -3.26 4.31 -5.38
N PHE A 75 -3.28 4.56 -4.08
CA PHE A 75 -2.11 4.56 -3.22
C PHE A 75 -2.13 3.29 -2.38
N PHE A 76 -1.24 2.37 -2.70
CA PHE A 76 -1.02 1.17 -1.90
C PHE A 76 0.18 1.38 -0.99
N VAL A 77 0.05 1.08 0.30
CA VAL A 77 1.10 1.30 1.29
C VAL A 77 1.32 0.04 2.10
N GLU A 78 2.60 -0.33 2.22
CA GLU A 78 3.07 -1.42 3.07
C GLU A 78 3.94 -0.84 4.18
N PHE A 79 3.58 -1.09 5.43
CA PHE A 79 4.30 -0.67 6.62
C PHE A 79 5.33 -1.72 7.04
N LYS A 80 6.53 -1.25 7.40
CA LYS A 80 7.62 -2.10 7.89
C LYS A 80 8.22 -1.52 9.16
N ASN A 81 7.67 -1.95 10.29
CA ASN A 81 8.21 -1.62 11.61
C ASN A 81 9.42 -2.49 12.02
N GLY A 82 9.84 -3.44 11.18
CA GLY A 82 11.00 -4.31 11.42
C GLY A 82 12.18 -4.05 10.47
N LYS A 83 13.25 -4.81 10.64
CA LYS A 83 14.39 -4.81 9.70
C LYS A 83 13.99 -5.48 8.39
N ILE A 84 14.30 -4.85 7.25
CA ILE A 84 13.95 -5.38 5.93
C ILE A 84 15.05 -6.30 5.41
N ASP A 85 14.90 -7.59 5.68
CA ASP A 85 15.82 -8.64 5.24
C ASP A 85 15.53 -9.17 3.82
N LYS A 86 16.15 -10.30 3.42
CA LYS A 86 15.93 -10.90 2.09
C LYS A 86 14.52 -11.45 1.92
N LYS A 87 13.95 -12.08 2.95
CA LYS A 87 12.61 -12.68 2.93
C LYS A 87 11.55 -11.57 2.88
N GLU A 88 11.73 -10.52 3.67
CA GLU A 88 10.88 -9.34 3.63
C GLU A 88 10.90 -8.69 2.25
N ARG A 89 12.07 -8.54 1.61
CA ARG A 89 12.15 -8.03 0.22
C ARG A 89 11.38 -8.87 -0.79
N GLN A 90 11.33 -10.20 -0.63
CA GLN A 90 10.53 -11.07 -1.49
C GLN A 90 9.04 -10.87 -1.22
N SER A 91 8.65 -10.80 0.05
CA SER A 91 7.28 -10.50 0.48
C SER A 91 6.78 -9.16 -0.09
N LEU A 92 7.57 -8.09 0.07
CA LEU A 92 7.29 -6.76 -0.48
C LEU A 92 7.03 -6.77 -1.99
N ARG A 93 7.75 -7.62 -2.72
CA ARG A 93 7.61 -7.75 -4.18
C ARG A 93 6.35 -8.50 -4.60
N LEU A 94 5.90 -9.46 -3.80
CA LEU A 94 4.64 -10.17 -4.01
C LEU A 94 3.46 -9.27 -3.66
N LYS A 95 3.52 -8.60 -2.50
CA LYS A 95 2.51 -7.60 -2.07
C LYS A 95 2.33 -6.48 -3.09
N ALA A 96 3.39 -6.06 -3.79
CA ALA A 96 3.30 -5.07 -4.86
C ALA A 96 2.50 -5.55 -6.09
N ILE A 97 2.17 -6.83 -6.23
CA ILE A 97 1.47 -7.38 -7.40
C ILE A 97 0.16 -8.04 -7.02
N GLU A 98 0.19 -9.00 -6.11
CA GLU A 98 -0.97 -9.85 -5.81
C GLU A 98 -2.15 -9.00 -5.34
N GLY A 99 -2.00 -8.26 -4.24
CA GLY A 99 -3.06 -7.36 -3.76
C GLY A 99 -3.50 -6.31 -4.80
N PRO A 100 -2.61 -5.43 -5.29
CA PRO A 100 -2.99 -4.29 -6.14
C PRO A 100 -3.62 -4.66 -7.50
N PHE A 101 -3.37 -5.87 -8.01
CA PHE A 101 -3.91 -6.31 -9.29
C PHE A 101 -4.93 -7.43 -9.14
N ILE A 102 -4.58 -8.51 -8.45
CA ILE A 102 -5.44 -9.69 -8.33
C ILE A 102 -6.49 -9.44 -7.24
N GLY A 103 -6.06 -9.02 -6.05
CA GLY A 103 -6.96 -8.74 -4.93
C GLY A 103 -7.97 -7.64 -5.27
N LEU A 104 -7.50 -6.52 -5.81
CA LEU A 104 -8.38 -5.43 -6.25
C LEU A 104 -9.36 -5.88 -7.34
N TYR A 105 -8.90 -6.68 -8.31
CA TYR A 105 -9.78 -7.24 -9.34
C TYR A 105 -10.89 -8.09 -8.73
N GLU A 106 -10.56 -8.97 -7.79
CA GLU A 106 -11.53 -9.85 -7.16
C GLU A 106 -12.55 -9.07 -6.32
N MET A 107 -12.11 -8.08 -5.54
CA MET A 107 -12.99 -7.21 -4.77
C MET A 107 -14.02 -6.49 -5.65
N ILE A 108 -13.57 -5.98 -6.80
CA ILE A 108 -14.47 -5.28 -7.72
C ILE A 108 -15.39 -6.27 -8.42
N LYS A 109 -14.85 -7.41 -8.87
CA LYS A 109 -15.59 -8.41 -9.65
C LYS A 109 -16.72 -9.07 -8.85
N GLU A 110 -16.60 -9.16 -7.54
CA GLU A 110 -17.68 -9.64 -6.66
C GLU A 110 -18.95 -8.78 -6.79
N HIS A 111 -18.81 -7.51 -7.13
CA HIS A 111 -19.92 -6.54 -7.22
C HIS A 111 -20.22 -6.07 -8.65
N ASP A 112 -19.23 -6.07 -9.52
CA ASP A 112 -19.36 -5.77 -10.94
C ASP A 112 -18.70 -6.88 -11.78
N PRO A 113 -19.48 -7.93 -12.14
CA PRO A 113 -18.97 -9.04 -12.95
C PRO A 113 -18.50 -8.64 -14.35
N SER A 114 -18.84 -7.44 -14.82
CA SER A 114 -18.44 -6.94 -16.15
C SER A 114 -17.02 -6.39 -16.19
N ILE A 115 -16.41 -6.15 -15.02
CA ILE A 115 -15.04 -5.65 -14.93
C ILE A 115 -14.06 -6.65 -15.55
N SER A 116 -13.17 -6.17 -16.41
CA SER A 116 -12.07 -6.97 -16.94
C SER A 116 -10.78 -6.72 -16.15
N PHE A 117 -9.87 -7.70 -16.13
CA PHE A 117 -8.55 -7.49 -15.53
C PHE A 117 -7.78 -6.33 -16.19
N HIS A 118 -8.04 -6.08 -17.49
CA HIS A 118 -7.46 -4.94 -18.21
C HIS A 118 -7.89 -3.59 -17.66
N ASP A 119 -9.12 -3.47 -17.16
CA ASP A 119 -9.59 -2.26 -16.49
C ASP A 119 -8.76 -1.99 -15.23
N ILE A 120 -8.40 -3.03 -14.49
CA ILE A 120 -7.53 -2.92 -13.32
C ILE A 120 -6.15 -2.46 -13.72
N VAL A 121 -5.53 -3.07 -14.74
CA VAL A 121 -4.17 -2.73 -15.20
C VAL A 121 -4.05 -1.24 -15.56
N LYS A 122 -5.08 -0.64 -16.17
CA LYS A 122 -5.08 0.76 -16.61
C LYS A 122 -5.13 1.80 -15.49
N ILE A 123 -5.54 1.41 -14.28
CA ILE A 123 -5.64 2.37 -13.17
C ILE A 123 -4.24 2.73 -12.70
N ASP A 124 -3.96 4.03 -12.59
CA ASP A 124 -2.72 4.56 -12.03
C ASP A 124 -2.54 4.12 -10.57
N LYS A 125 -1.51 3.31 -10.32
CA LYS A 125 -1.16 2.82 -8.99
C LYS A 125 0.18 3.36 -8.55
N VAL A 126 0.26 3.78 -7.29
CA VAL A 126 1.50 4.15 -6.62
C VAL A 126 1.69 3.23 -5.44
N TYR A 127 2.88 2.62 -5.34
CA TYR A 127 3.21 1.70 -4.25
C TYR A 127 4.25 2.34 -3.31
N TYR A 128 3.92 2.42 -2.03
CA TYR A 128 4.80 2.89 -0.98
C TYR A 128 5.24 1.74 -0.07
N VAL A 129 6.53 1.68 0.22
CA VAL A 129 7.06 0.96 1.38
C VAL A 129 7.46 2.00 2.42
N VAL A 130 6.77 2.00 3.56
CA VAL A 130 6.98 2.92 4.67
C VAL A 130 7.70 2.18 5.78
N TYR A 131 8.92 2.60 6.11
CA TYR A 131 9.79 1.86 7.02
C TYR A 131 10.13 2.62 8.30
N ASN A 132 10.41 1.87 9.38
CA ASN A 132 11.01 2.39 10.60
C ASN A 132 12.48 2.74 10.36
N GLU A 133 12.81 4.03 10.49
CA GLU A 133 14.15 4.55 10.23
C GLU A 133 15.20 4.05 11.23
N GLU A 134 14.84 3.93 12.51
CA GLU A 134 15.76 3.49 13.57
C GLU A 134 16.20 2.04 13.34
N LYS A 135 15.27 1.18 12.91
CA LYS A 135 15.54 -0.24 12.61
C LYS A 135 16.16 -0.46 11.22
N ASN A 136 16.10 0.54 10.34
CA ASN A 136 16.66 0.51 8.99
C ASN A 136 17.46 1.79 8.69
N PRO A 137 18.55 2.07 9.45
CA PRO A 137 19.27 3.33 9.33
C PRO A 137 19.91 3.45 7.95
N GLN A 138 19.68 4.57 7.28
CA GLN A 138 20.46 4.88 6.08
C GLN A 138 21.90 5.24 6.49
N LYS A 139 22.89 4.75 5.73
CA LYS A 139 24.27 5.25 5.89
C LYS A 139 24.27 6.72 5.50
N ARG A 140 24.24 7.63 6.50
CA ARG A 140 24.31 9.08 6.31
C ARG A 140 25.60 9.45 5.56
N THR A 141 25.55 9.53 4.23
CA THR A 141 26.53 10.32 3.48
C THR A 141 26.10 11.78 3.57
N ALA A 142 26.94 12.60 4.21
CA ALA A 142 26.71 14.02 4.45
C ALA A 142 26.24 14.75 3.17
N GLY A 143 25.08 15.40 3.25
CA GLY A 143 24.52 16.21 2.18
C GLY A 143 22.99 16.18 2.18
N LEU A 144 22.37 17.17 2.84
CA LEU A 144 20.92 17.39 2.91
C LEU A 144 20.23 17.42 1.52
N GLN A 145 20.98 17.74 0.45
CA GLN A 145 20.45 17.78 -0.92
C GLN A 145 20.35 16.42 -1.63
N ARG A 146 20.99 15.35 -1.13
CA ARG A 146 20.83 13.98 -1.70
C ARG A 146 19.66 13.20 -1.12
N HIS A 147 18.98 13.75 -0.11
CA HIS A 147 17.81 13.12 0.55
C HIS A 147 16.61 12.95 -0.38
N LEU A 148 16.45 13.81 -1.39
CA LEU A 148 15.29 13.79 -2.28
C LEU A 148 15.46 12.84 -3.49
N GLU A 149 16.68 12.54 -3.93
CA GLU A 149 16.90 11.84 -5.22
C GLU A 149 17.84 10.62 -5.19
N GLY A 150 18.60 10.39 -4.11
CA GLY A 150 19.83 9.60 -4.24
C GLY A 150 19.83 8.15 -3.73
N GLN A 151 19.20 7.85 -2.60
CA GLN A 151 19.44 6.58 -1.89
C GLN A 151 18.15 5.95 -1.34
N GLN A 152 17.12 5.83 -2.17
CA GLN A 152 16.02 4.91 -1.86
C GLN A 152 16.60 3.50 -1.74
N ILE A 153 16.34 2.83 -0.62
CA ILE A 153 16.63 1.40 -0.50
C ILE A 153 15.77 0.70 -1.57
N ARG A 154 16.42 0.28 -2.66
CA ARG A 154 15.69 -0.01 -3.91
C ARG A 154 14.92 -1.33 -3.89
N PHE A 155 15.04 -2.15 -2.85
CA PHE A 155 14.37 -3.46 -2.61
C PHE A 155 14.10 -4.34 -3.84
N SER A 156 14.84 -4.15 -4.94
CA SER A 156 14.49 -4.62 -6.29
C SER A 156 13.08 -4.24 -6.80
N LEU A 157 12.46 -3.21 -6.23
CA LEU A 157 11.15 -2.68 -6.62
C LEU A 157 11.22 -1.66 -7.77
N LYS A 158 12.41 -1.15 -8.11
CA LYS A 158 12.59 -0.17 -9.20
C LYS A 158 12.03 -0.64 -10.54
N LYS A 159 12.07 -1.95 -10.83
CA LYS A 159 11.54 -2.52 -12.08
C LYS A 159 10.01 -2.44 -12.21
N TYR A 160 9.30 -2.22 -11.10
CA TYR A 160 7.85 -2.13 -11.09
C TYR A 160 7.38 -0.73 -11.50
N LYS A 161 8.17 0.31 -11.20
CA LYS A 161 7.92 1.68 -11.63
C LYS A 161 7.96 1.79 -13.16
N GLY A 162 6.93 2.40 -13.74
CA GLY A 162 6.74 2.56 -15.18
C GLY A 162 6.27 1.29 -15.90
N THR A 163 6.17 0.15 -15.21
CA THR A 163 5.76 -1.13 -15.82
C THR A 163 4.44 -1.62 -15.25
N PHE A 164 4.40 -1.81 -13.93
CA PHE A 164 3.19 -2.24 -13.20
C PHE A 164 2.61 -1.05 -12.42
N MET A 165 3.48 -0.26 -11.81
CA MET A 165 3.11 0.91 -11.01
C MET A 165 3.51 2.17 -11.75
N LYS A 166 2.73 3.23 -11.65
CA LYS A 166 3.14 4.56 -12.10
C LYS A 166 4.37 5.02 -11.32
N ASP A 167 4.38 4.79 -10.02
CA ASP A 167 5.55 5.07 -9.18
C ASP A 167 5.69 4.06 -8.04
N VAL A 168 6.93 3.88 -7.58
CA VAL A 168 7.24 3.08 -6.39
C VAL A 168 8.20 3.86 -5.52
N LYS A 169 7.85 4.03 -4.25
CA LYS A 169 8.63 4.83 -3.30
C LYS A 169 8.91 4.03 -2.03
N THR A 170 10.13 4.17 -1.54
CA THR A 170 10.54 3.65 -0.23
C THR A 170 10.94 4.86 0.62
N ILE A 171 10.21 5.13 1.69
CA ILE A 171 10.39 6.32 2.54
C ILE A 171 10.21 5.96 4.02
N CYS A 172 10.81 6.72 4.94
CA CYS A 172 10.56 6.51 6.36
C CYS A 172 9.17 7.05 6.77
N ALA A 173 8.68 6.61 7.93
CA ALA A 173 7.39 6.99 8.49
C ALA A 173 7.20 8.52 8.57
N THR A 174 8.19 9.26 9.06
CA THR A 174 8.13 10.72 9.17
C THR A 174 7.90 11.39 7.82
N VAL A 175 8.68 11.01 6.80
CA VAL A 175 8.54 11.57 5.44
C VAL A 175 7.18 11.19 4.84
N PHE A 176 6.69 9.97 5.09
CA PHE A 176 5.36 9.56 4.63
C PHE A 176 4.27 10.45 5.21
N LEU A 177 4.27 10.68 6.53
CA LEU A 177 3.30 11.54 7.18
C LEU A 177 3.37 12.99 6.70
N GLU A 178 4.58 13.58 6.70
CA GLU A 178 4.76 15.00 6.41
C GLU A 178 4.61 15.36 4.93
N SER A 179 4.98 14.46 4.01
CA SER A 179 5.05 14.77 2.58
C SER A 179 3.98 14.10 1.72
N VAL A 180 3.36 13.03 2.21
CA VAL A 180 2.35 12.25 1.50
C VAL A 180 0.99 12.42 2.17
N VAL A 181 0.85 11.97 3.42
CA VAL A 181 -0.44 11.98 4.14
C VAL A 181 -0.95 13.40 4.38
N SER A 182 -0.06 14.37 4.64
CA SER A 182 -0.44 15.79 4.80
C SER A 182 -1.13 16.41 3.57
N LYS A 183 -1.00 15.78 2.40
CA LYS A 183 -1.63 16.20 1.14
C LYS A 183 -2.88 15.39 0.80
N TRP A 184 -3.18 14.38 1.62
CA TRP A 184 -4.37 13.56 1.44
C TRP A 184 -5.64 14.31 1.84
N LYS A 185 -6.74 14.01 1.14
CA LYS A 185 -8.04 14.65 1.30
C LYS A 185 -9.15 13.64 1.50
#